data_AF-A0A852I553-F1
#
_entry.id   AF-A0A852I553-F1
#
_cell.length_a   1.000
_cell.length_b   1.000
_cell.length_c   1.000
_cell.angle_alpha   90.00
_cell.angle_beta   90.00
_cell.angle_gamma   90.00
#
_symmetry.space_group_name_H-M   'P 1'
#
loop_
_entity.id
_entity.type
_entity.pdbx_description
1 polymer ?
#
loop_
_entity_poly.entity_id
_entity_poly.type
_entity_poly.pdbx_seq_one_letter_code
_entity_poly.pdbx_strand_id
1 'polypeptide(L)'
;LQMLEQQVVAGEQAQNMELKEKHKCCKKYVDERRLQLVTALQESNEDSSEQALLYVYDSIQEEVQAKSKMLENVQEKITDLQLEFGLDKMYYLRTIQHQERDLMLCQQLLDEVQSLVWRDCNYSNLERIRFESVWEEESGCWKIPEPVIQKTHLPTVPALPQPKPGRTSPSNESGEPAFCLIAGTVDSACHLQPEEDHYRLVLDRSDSEAVASNYFRSRRASQIL
;
A
#
# COMPACT_ATOMS: atom_id res chain seq x y z
N LEU A 1 18.17 21.97 -6.99
CA LEU A 1 19.41 21.16 -6.98
C LEU A 1 20.43 21.70 -5.96
N GLN A 2 20.88 22.95 -6.05
CA GLN A 2 21.84 23.54 -5.10
C GLN A 2 21.38 23.52 -3.62
N MET A 3 20.08 23.73 -3.37
CA MET A 3 19.47 23.66 -2.03
C MET A 3 19.45 22.22 -1.47
N LEU A 4 19.31 21.22 -2.35
CA LEU A 4 19.36 19.80 -1.99
C LEU A 4 20.81 19.36 -1.76
N GLU A 5 21.73 19.84 -2.61
CA GLU A 5 23.17 19.58 -2.51
C GLU A 5 23.74 20.16 -1.20
N GLN A 6 23.30 21.35 -0.76
CA GLN A 6 23.66 21.88 0.56
C GLN A 6 23.09 21.05 1.71
N GLN A 7 21.87 20.53 1.58
CA GLN A 7 21.24 19.69 2.60
C GLN A 7 21.90 18.29 2.70
N VAL A 8 22.43 17.78 1.59
CA VAL A 8 23.09 16.46 1.50
C VAL A 8 24.59 16.54 1.81
N VAL A 9 25.28 17.63 1.46
CA VAL A 9 26.72 17.82 1.72
C VAL A 9 26.98 18.41 3.10
N ALA A 10 26.07 19.24 3.64
CA ALA A 10 26.19 19.75 5.01
C ALA A 10 25.44 18.89 6.03
N GLY A 11 24.48 18.06 5.62
CA GLY A 11 23.79 17.11 6.49
C GLY A 11 22.88 17.76 7.54
N GLU A 12 21.70 17.19 7.73
CA GLU A 12 20.72 17.50 8.79
C GLU A 12 21.33 17.51 10.21
N GLN A 13 22.54 16.98 10.38
CA GLN A 13 23.31 16.91 11.62
C GLN A 13 24.44 17.96 11.78
N ALA A 14 24.76 18.83 10.80
CA ALA A 14 25.85 19.82 10.96
C ALA A 14 25.62 20.86 12.07
N GLN A 15 24.36 21.11 12.43
CA GLN A 15 23.96 21.98 13.54
C GLN A 15 23.75 21.21 14.85
N ASN A 16 23.92 19.89 14.86
CA ASN A 16 23.74 19.07 16.05
C ASN A 16 24.86 19.34 17.07
N MET A 17 24.53 20.14 18.09
CA MET A 17 25.45 20.56 19.15
C MET A 17 25.93 19.36 20.00
N GLU A 18 25.10 18.33 20.17
CA GLU A 18 25.44 17.13 20.93
C GLU A 18 26.54 16.31 20.23
N LEU A 19 26.46 16.16 18.90
CA LEU A 19 27.50 15.47 18.11
C LEU A 19 28.84 16.20 18.16
N LYS A 20 28.83 17.54 18.11
CA LYS A 20 30.04 18.37 18.26
C LYS A 20 30.65 18.22 19.64
N GLU A 21 29.82 18.17 20.69
CA GLU A 21 30.27 18.01 22.06
C GLU A 21 30.84 16.61 22.33
N LYS A 22 30.19 15.55 21.81
CA LYS A 22 30.74 14.18 21.82
C LYS A 22 32.09 14.10 21.10
N HIS A 23 32.22 14.72 19.93
CA HIS A 23 33.51 14.78 19.21
C HIS A 23 34.60 15.49 20.03
N LYS A 24 34.27 16.62 20.67
CA LYS A 24 35.20 17.36 21.53
C LYS A 24 35.61 16.54 22.74
N CYS A 25 34.68 15.82 23.36
CA CYS A 25 34.95 14.95 24.50
C CYS A 25 35.85 13.77 24.10
N CYS A 26 35.54 13.09 22.99
CA CYS A 26 36.39 12.03 22.44
C CYS A 26 37.80 12.53 22.12
N LYS A 27 37.92 13.72 21.52
CA LYS A 27 39.23 14.31 21.21
C LYS A 27 40.05 14.55 22.48
N LYS A 28 39.45 15.12 23.53
CA LYS A 28 40.13 15.33 24.82
C LYS A 28 40.60 14.00 25.44
N TYR A 29 39.76 12.98 25.42
CA TYR A 29 40.12 11.66 25.95
C TYR A 29 41.29 11.03 25.18
N VAL A 30 41.30 11.14 23.85
CA VAL A 30 42.42 10.68 23.01
C VAL A 30 43.69 11.47 23.32
N ASP A 31 43.59 12.79 23.47
CA ASP A 31 44.72 13.66 23.79
C ASP A 31 45.29 13.36 25.19
N GLU A 32 44.44 13.13 26.20
CA GLU A 32 44.84 12.71 27.55
C GLU A 32 45.53 11.34 27.54
N ARG A 33 44.97 10.38 26.81
CA ARG A 33 45.55 9.03 26.68
C ARG A 33 46.90 9.06 25.96
N ARG A 34 47.02 9.91 24.93
CA ARG A 34 48.29 10.17 24.23
C ARG A 34 49.32 10.80 25.16
N LEU A 35 48.91 11.74 26.00
CA LEU A 35 49.79 12.36 26.99
C LEU A 35 50.29 11.34 28.02
N GLN A 36 49.41 10.49 28.55
CA GLN A 36 49.76 9.42 29.49
C GLN A 36 50.79 8.45 28.89
N LEU A 37 50.61 8.05 27.63
CA LEU A 37 51.57 7.20 26.92
C LEU A 37 52.94 7.88 26.75
N VAL A 38 52.96 9.17 26.38
CA VAL A 38 54.20 9.93 26.22
C VAL A 38 54.94 10.07 27.55
N THR A 39 54.21 10.33 28.65
CA THR A 39 54.80 10.44 29.99
C THR A 39 55.38 9.09 30.45
N ALA A 40 54.64 7.99 30.25
CA ALA A 40 55.13 6.64 30.59
C ALA A 40 56.38 6.24 29.78
N LEU A 41 56.52 6.71 28.53
CA LEU A 41 57.72 6.49 27.72
C LEU A 41 58.93 7.34 28.17
N GLN A 42 58.70 8.49 28.80
CA GLN A 42 59.76 9.36 29.33
C GLN A 42 60.28 8.90 30.70
N GLU A 43 59.45 8.25 31.50
CA GLU A 43 59.84 7.64 32.78
C GLU A 43 60.58 6.32 32.52
N SER A 44 61.89 6.40 32.28
CA SER A 44 62.78 5.29 31.91
C SER A 44 63.09 4.33 33.07
N ASN A 45 62.08 3.79 33.74
CA ASN A 45 62.22 2.67 34.67
C ASN A 45 61.72 1.39 33.96
N GLU A 46 62.54 0.34 33.90
CA GLU A 46 62.21 -0.88 33.12
C GLU A 46 60.85 -1.47 33.52
N ASP A 47 60.53 -1.51 34.82
CA ASP A 47 59.25 -1.98 35.36
C ASP A 47 58.05 -1.11 34.94
N SER A 48 58.26 0.20 34.76
CA SER A 48 57.21 1.15 34.31
C SER A 48 56.86 0.90 32.84
N SER A 49 57.86 0.57 32.03
CA SER A 49 57.68 0.28 30.61
C SER A 49 56.96 -1.06 30.36
N GLU A 50 57.22 -2.09 31.18
CA GLU A 50 56.53 -3.39 31.11
C GLU A 50 55.07 -3.27 31.55
N GLN A 51 54.80 -2.52 32.63
CA GLN A 51 53.45 -2.25 33.10
C GLN A 51 52.63 -1.43 32.07
N ALA A 52 53.26 -0.47 31.39
CA ALA A 52 52.63 0.32 30.33
C ALA A 52 52.27 -0.55 29.10
N LEU A 53 53.12 -1.50 28.72
CA LEU A 53 52.85 -2.45 27.64
C LEU A 53 51.68 -3.39 27.96
N LEU A 54 51.61 -3.91 29.19
CA LEU A 54 50.47 -4.71 29.67
C LEU A 54 49.16 -3.92 29.58
N TYR A 55 49.15 -2.66 30.02
CA TYR A 55 47.97 -1.80 29.93
C TYR A 55 47.54 -1.52 28.47
N VAL A 56 48.50 -1.29 27.57
CA VAL A 56 48.21 -1.11 26.14
C VAL A 56 47.64 -2.40 25.55
N TYR A 57 48.20 -3.56 25.91
CA TYR A 57 47.70 -4.85 25.46
C TYR A 57 46.27 -5.12 25.92
N ASP A 58 46.00 -4.93 27.22
CA ASP A 58 44.65 -5.09 27.80
C ASP A 58 43.65 -4.14 27.13
N SER A 59 44.03 -2.88 26.92
CA SER A 59 43.21 -1.89 26.22
C SER A 59 42.90 -2.29 24.78
N ILE A 60 43.88 -2.80 24.04
CA ILE A 60 43.68 -3.25 22.65
C ILE A 60 42.76 -4.48 22.65
N GLN A 61 42.96 -5.39 23.60
CA GLN A 61 42.13 -6.58 23.73
C GLN A 61 40.66 -6.21 24.05
N GLU A 62 40.44 -5.28 24.97
CA GLU A 62 39.11 -4.74 25.27
C GLU A 62 38.46 -4.08 24.04
N GLU A 63 39.21 -3.27 23.28
CA GLU A 63 38.69 -2.64 22.06
C GLU A 63 38.33 -3.68 20.99
N VAL A 64 39.16 -4.70 20.79
CA VAL A 64 38.89 -5.80 19.86
C VAL A 64 37.63 -6.57 20.27
N GLN A 65 37.46 -6.84 21.57
CA GLN A 65 36.26 -7.50 22.10
C GLN A 65 35.01 -6.64 21.91
N ALA A 66 35.10 -5.34 22.23
CA ALA A 66 34.00 -4.41 22.05
C ALA A 66 33.56 -4.32 20.58
N LYS A 67 34.52 -4.21 19.65
CA LYS A 67 34.25 -4.18 18.20
C LYS A 67 33.66 -5.50 17.70
N SER A 68 34.16 -6.64 18.18
CA SER A 68 33.62 -7.96 17.82
C SER A 68 32.17 -8.08 18.25
N LYS A 69 31.82 -7.64 19.46
CA LYS A 69 30.43 -7.61 19.95
C LYS A 69 29.54 -6.67 19.13
N MET A 70 30.06 -5.50 18.73
CA MET A 70 29.31 -4.59 17.85
C MET A 70 29.05 -5.22 16.48
N LEU A 71 30.03 -5.92 15.91
CA LEU A 71 29.86 -6.64 14.64
C LEU A 71 28.82 -7.75 14.75
N GLU A 72 28.82 -8.51 15.84
CA GLU A 72 27.82 -9.54 16.12
C GLU A 72 26.40 -8.95 16.20
N ASN A 73 26.23 -7.86 16.96
CA ASN A 73 24.94 -7.17 17.06
C ASN A 73 24.44 -6.64 15.70
N VAL A 74 25.35 -6.11 14.87
CA VAL A 74 24.99 -5.66 13.52
C VAL A 74 24.59 -6.85 12.65
N GLN A 75 25.32 -7.97 12.75
CA GLN A 75 25.01 -9.18 12.02
C GLN A 75 23.64 -9.74 12.41
N GLU A 76 23.31 -9.75 13.71
CA GLU A 76 22.00 -10.16 14.20
C GLU A 76 20.87 -9.28 13.61
N LYS A 77 21.06 -7.96 13.62
CA LYS A 77 20.10 -7.01 13.02
C LYS A 77 19.92 -7.22 11.51
N ILE A 78 20.99 -7.59 10.80
CA ILE A 78 20.92 -7.95 9.37
C ILE A 78 20.09 -9.22 9.18
N THR A 79 20.33 -10.24 10.00
CA THR A 79 19.58 -11.51 9.89
C THR A 79 18.10 -11.35 10.23
N ASP A 80 17.78 -10.58 11.27
CA ASP A 80 16.41 -10.23 11.65
C ASP A 80 15.69 -9.50 10.50
N LEU A 81 16.36 -8.51 9.90
CA LEU A 81 15.85 -7.82 8.72
C LEU A 81 15.56 -8.76 7.55
N GLN A 82 16.51 -9.64 7.24
CA GLN A 82 16.38 -10.57 6.13
C GLN A 82 15.19 -11.52 6.35
N LEU A 83 14.94 -11.92 7.60
CA LEU A 83 13.78 -12.72 7.96
C LEU A 83 12.47 -11.95 7.79
N GLU A 84 12.39 -10.72 8.30
CA GLU A 84 11.22 -9.84 8.16
C GLU A 84 10.88 -9.59 6.68
N PHE A 85 11.88 -9.20 5.87
CA PHE A 85 11.70 -9.02 4.43
C PHE A 85 11.26 -10.32 3.73
N GLY A 86 11.79 -11.46 4.14
CA GLY A 86 11.40 -12.77 3.60
C GLY A 86 9.94 -13.09 3.88
N LEU A 87 9.48 -12.84 5.11
CA LEU A 87 8.10 -13.04 5.52
C LEU A 87 7.16 -12.11 4.73
N ASP A 88 7.45 -10.82 4.70
CA ASP A 88 6.65 -9.84 3.96
C ASP A 88 6.52 -10.21 2.49
N LYS A 89 7.63 -10.57 1.84
CA LYS A 89 7.62 -11.06 0.45
C LYS A 89 6.68 -12.25 0.28
N MET A 90 6.70 -13.21 1.21
CA MET A 90 5.80 -14.36 1.17
C MET A 90 4.33 -13.93 1.29
N TYR A 91 4.02 -13.00 2.20
CA TYR A 91 2.66 -12.46 2.36
C TYR A 91 2.17 -11.71 1.12
N TYR A 92 3.02 -10.85 0.52
CA TYR A 92 2.68 -10.15 -0.71
C TYR A 92 2.43 -11.13 -1.86
N LEU A 93 3.31 -12.12 -2.06
CA LEU A 93 3.13 -13.13 -3.11
C LEU A 93 1.84 -13.94 -2.91
N ARG A 94 1.53 -14.34 -1.67
CA ARG A 94 0.27 -15.03 -1.36
C ARG A 94 -0.95 -14.18 -1.71
N THR A 95 -0.89 -12.88 -1.40
CA THR A 95 -1.98 -11.94 -1.66
C THR A 95 -2.18 -11.76 -3.16
N ILE A 96 -1.11 -11.54 -3.92
CA ILE A 96 -1.15 -11.44 -5.39
C ILE A 96 -1.75 -12.72 -5.99
N GLN A 97 -1.26 -13.90 -5.61
CA GLN A 97 -1.79 -15.17 -6.11
C GLN A 97 -3.27 -15.37 -5.76
N HIS A 98 -3.71 -14.86 -4.62
CA HIS A 98 -5.13 -14.91 -4.24
C HIS A 98 -5.97 -13.97 -5.09
N GLN A 99 -5.53 -12.74 -5.26
CA GLN A 99 -6.18 -11.75 -6.11
C GLN A 99 -6.24 -12.22 -7.57
N GLU A 100 -5.18 -12.86 -8.08
CA GLU A 100 -5.17 -13.46 -9.43
C GLU A 100 -6.25 -14.54 -9.57
N ARG A 101 -6.39 -15.43 -8.57
CA ARG A 101 -7.45 -16.45 -8.56
C ARG A 101 -8.85 -15.82 -8.53
N ASP A 102 -9.03 -14.78 -7.74
CA ASP A 102 -10.31 -14.08 -7.62
C ASP A 102 -10.66 -13.34 -8.93
N LEU A 103 -9.67 -12.73 -9.60
CA LEU A 103 -9.82 -12.12 -10.92
C LEU A 103 -10.19 -13.16 -11.98
N MET A 104 -9.54 -14.34 -11.97
CA MET A 104 -9.89 -15.43 -12.88
C MET A 104 -11.34 -15.90 -12.66
N LEU A 105 -11.77 -16.04 -11.40
CA LEU A 105 -13.16 -16.39 -11.07
C LEU A 105 -14.13 -15.32 -11.57
N CYS A 106 -13.83 -14.04 -11.36
CA CYS A 106 -14.66 -12.94 -11.86
C CYS A 106 -14.76 -12.95 -13.38
N GLN A 107 -13.66 -13.19 -14.10
CA GLN A 107 -13.67 -13.29 -15.56
C GLN A 107 -14.54 -14.48 -16.02
N GLN A 108 -14.39 -15.66 -15.41
CA GLN A 108 -15.19 -16.83 -15.73
C GLN A 108 -16.70 -16.60 -15.50
N LEU A 109 -17.07 -15.98 -14.37
CA LEU A 109 -18.45 -15.64 -14.07
C LEU A 109 -19.01 -14.64 -15.08
N LEU A 110 -18.22 -13.63 -15.47
CA LEU A 110 -18.63 -12.66 -16.49
C LEU A 110 -18.84 -13.32 -17.85
N ASP A 111 -17.99 -14.26 -18.26
CA ASP A 111 -18.14 -14.99 -19.52
C ASP A 111 -19.44 -15.82 -19.54
N GLU A 112 -19.77 -16.49 -18.44
CA GLU A 112 -21.03 -17.23 -18.28
C GLU A 112 -22.24 -16.29 -18.32
N VAL A 113 -22.20 -15.19 -17.57
CA VAL A 113 -23.30 -14.21 -17.50
C VAL A 113 -23.47 -13.45 -18.82
N GLN A 114 -22.40 -13.19 -19.57
CA GLN A 114 -22.46 -12.50 -20.86
C GLN A 114 -23.38 -13.22 -21.84
N SER A 115 -23.40 -14.55 -21.83
CA SER A 115 -24.29 -15.36 -22.67
C SER A 115 -25.78 -15.15 -22.36
N LEU A 116 -26.11 -14.69 -21.14
CA LEU A 116 -27.47 -14.43 -20.68
C LEU A 116 -27.94 -13.00 -20.99
N VAL A 117 -27.02 -12.10 -21.34
CA VAL A 117 -27.32 -10.70 -21.65
C VAL A 117 -28.09 -10.60 -22.98
N TRP A 118 -29.12 -9.77 -23.02
CA TRP A 118 -29.90 -9.52 -24.23
C TRP A 118 -29.03 -8.93 -25.34
N ARG A 119 -29.17 -9.46 -26.56
CA ARG A 119 -28.37 -9.05 -27.73
C ARG A 119 -28.58 -7.60 -28.15
N ASP A 120 -29.71 -7.01 -27.79
CA ASP A 120 -30.03 -5.62 -28.11
C ASP A 120 -29.40 -4.63 -27.11
N CYS A 121 -28.64 -5.10 -26.11
CA CYS A 121 -27.94 -4.26 -25.14
C CYS A 121 -26.48 -4.04 -25.55
N ASN A 122 -25.92 -2.84 -25.30
CA ASN A 122 -24.49 -2.57 -25.47
C ASN A 122 -23.57 -3.50 -24.67
N TYR A 123 -24.01 -3.97 -23.49
CA TYR A 123 -23.26 -4.91 -22.66
C TYR A 123 -23.19 -6.34 -23.21
N SER A 124 -23.88 -6.64 -24.33
CA SER A 124 -23.67 -7.90 -25.05
C SER A 124 -22.22 -8.04 -25.56
N ASN A 125 -21.53 -6.92 -25.80
CA ASN A 125 -20.11 -6.88 -26.17
C ASN A 125 -19.29 -6.21 -25.06
N LEU A 126 -18.84 -7.01 -24.10
CA LEU A 126 -18.01 -6.54 -22.98
C LEU A 126 -16.64 -6.01 -23.45
N GLU A 127 -16.07 -6.52 -24.54
CA GLU A 127 -14.80 -5.98 -25.09
C GLU A 127 -14.94 -4.51 -25.48
N ARG A 128 -16.04 -4.16 -26.14
CA ARG A 128 -16.31 -2.77 -26.52
C ARG A 128 -16.42 -1.87 -25.29
N ILE A 129 -17.15 -2.33 -24.27
CA ILE A 129 -17.28 -1.61 -23.00
C ILE A 129 -15.92 -1.43 -22.32
N ARG A 130 -15.06 -2.46 -22.32
CA ARG A 130 -13.69 -2.37 -21.78
C ARG A 130 -12.87 -1.29 -22.47
N PHE A 131 -12.92 -1.20 -23.81
CA PHE A 131 -12.18 -0.18 -24.56
C PHE A 131 -12.72 1.25 -24.35
N GLU A 132 -14.03 1.40 -24.14
CA GLU A 132 -14.67 2.69 -23.87
C GLU A 132 -14.53 3.13 -22.40
N SER A 133 -14.17 2.21 -21.50
CA SER A 133 -14.01 2.49 -20.07
C SER A 133 -12.69 3.18 -19.77
N VAL A 134 -12.73 4.18 -18.90
CA VAL A 134 -11.56 4.98 -18.52
C VAL A 134 -11.37 4.93 -17.01
N TRP A 135 -10.14 4.67 -16.58
CA TRP A 135 -9.78 4.75 -15.16
C TRP A 135 -9.80 6.20 -14.69
N GLU A 136 -10.56 6.49 -13.64
CA GLU A 136 -10.58 7.79 -12.98
C GLU A 136 -9.77 7.74 -11.69
N GLU A 137 -8.64 8.45 -11.68
CA GLU A 137 -7.72 8.48 -10.54
C GLU A 137 -8.33 9.17 -9.31
N GLU A 138 -9.18 10.20 -9.51
CA GLU A 138 -9.79 10.98 -8.42
C GLU A 138 -10.79 10.16 -7.58
N SER A 139 -11.52 9.25 -8.23
CA SER A 139 -12.50 8.38 -7.57
C SER A 139 -11.96 6.97 -7.29
N GLY A 140 -10.81 6.61 -7.88
CA GLY A 140 -10.21 5.28 -7.75
C GLY A 140 -11.07 4.17 -8.34
N CYS A 141 -11.84 4.46 -9.39
CA CYS A 141 -12.70 3.49 -10.05
C CYS A 141 -12.73 3.64 -11.58
N TRP A 142 -13.19 2.59 -12.26
CA TRP A 142 -13.41 2.62 -13.70
C TRP A 142 -14.72 3.35 -14.02
N LYS A 143 -14.68 4.36 -14.91
CA LYS A 143 -15.86 4.93 -15.54
C LYS A 143 -16.34 4.02 -16.65
N ILE A 144 -17.44 3.32 -16.39
CA ILE A 144 -18.05 2.36 -17.33
C ILE A 144 -19.25 3.03 -18.03
N PRO A 145 -19.39 2.93 -19.37
CA PRO A 145 -20.55 3.43 -20.10
C PRO A 145 -21.89 2.85 -19.61
N GLU A 146 -22.94 3.66 -19.55
CA GLU A 146 -24.27 3.22 -19.09
C GLU A 146 -24.93 2.16 -20.00
N PRO A 147 -25.81 1.30 -19.45
CA PRO A 147 -26.52 0.30 -20.24
C PRO A 147 -27.59 0.93 -21.14
N VAL A 148 -27.49 0.68 -22.45
CA VAL A 148 -28.40 1.19 -23.48
C VAL A 148 -28.96 0.03 -24.31
N ILE A 149 -30.28 -0.01 -24.46
CA ILE A 149 -30.99 -0.99 -25.29
C ILE A 149 -31.29 -0.38 -26.66
N GLN A 150 -30.75 -0.96 -27.72
CA GLN A 150 -30.99 -0.57 -29.10
C GLN A 150 -32.25 -1.27 -29.63
N LYS A 151 -33.36 -0.52 -29.75
CA LYS A 151 -34.58 -1.04 -30.38
C LYS A 151 -34.45 -0.95 -31.89
N THR A 152 -34.05 -2.05 -32.53
CA THR A 152 -34.05 -2.15 -34.00
C THR A 152 -35.46 -2.43 -34.50
N HIS A 153 -36.05 -1.46 -35.22
CA HIS A 153 -37.29 -1.68 -35.96
C HIS A 153 -36.94 -2.15 -37.38
N LEU A 154 -37.49 -3.29 -37.80
CA LEU A 154 -37.38 -3.73 -39.19
C LEU A 154 -38.11 -2.73 -40.10
N PRO A 155 -37.54 -2.35 -41.25
CA PRO A 155 -38.24 -1.52 -42.22
C PRO A 155 -39.50 -2.26 -42.70
N THR A 156 -40.67 -1.67 -42.48
CA THR A 156 -41.93 -2.19 -43.00
C THR A 156 -41.88 -2.16 -44.53
N VAL A 157 -41.77 -3.32 -45.16
CA VAL A 157 -41.85 -3.46 -46.61
C VAL A 157 -43.24 -2.95 -47.06
N PRO A 158 -43.34 -1.97 -47.98
CA PRO A 158 -44.62 -1.61 -48.56
C PRO A 158 -45.18 -2.84 -49.27
N ALA A 159 -46.33 -3.33 -48.83
CA ALA A 159 -47.00 -4.46 -49.44
C ALA A 159 -47.24 -4.17 -50.93
N LEU A 160 -46.64 -4.97 -51.81
CA LEU A 160 -46.95 -5.00 -53.23
C LEU A 160 -48.44 -5.41 -53.38
N PRO A 161 -49.22 -4.82 -54.32
CA PRO A 161 -50.66 -5.06 -54.39
C PRO A 161 -50.95 -6.53 -54.69
N GLN A 162 -51.48 -7.27 -53.72
CA GLN A 162 -52.05 -8.59 -53.96
C GLN A 162 -53.46 -8.46 -54.55
N PRO A 163 -53.86 -9.29 -55.53
CA PRO A 163 -55.25 -9.36 -55.95
C PRO A 163 -56.08 -10.08 -54.87
N LYS A 164 -57.28 -9.55 -54.64
CA LYS A 164 -58.30 -9.97 -53.67
C LYS A 164 -58.42 -11.50 -53.51
N PRO A 165 -58.71 -11.95 -52.28
CA PRO A 165 -59.98 -12.66 -52.12
C PRO A 165 -60.78 -12.23 -50.87
N GLY A 166 -62.11 -12.22 -51.05
CA GLY A 166 -63.10 -12.66 -50.08
C GLY A 166 -63.00 -12.21 -48.61
N ARG A 167 -63.58 -11.03 -48.34
CA ARG A 167 -64.60 -10.79 -47.29
C ARG A 167 -64.80 -11.91 -46.24
N THR A 168 -64.32 -11.68 -45.01
CA THR A 168 -65.16 -11.53 -43.80
C THR A 168 -64.32 -11.10 -42.59
N SER A 169 -64.70 -9.96 -42.00
CA SER A 169 -64.48 -9.55 -40.61
C SER A 169 -65.88 -9.21 -40.06
N PRO A 170 -66.15 -9.13 -38.74
CA PRO A 170 -65.39 -8.40 -37.70
C PRO A 170 -65.33 -9.22 -36.36
N SER A 171 -64.90 -8.78 -35.17
CA SER A 171 -64.59 -7.47 -34.58
C SER A 171 -63.88 -7.70 -33.23
N ASN A 172 -62.95 -6.80 -32.90
CA ASN A 172 -62.51 -6.25 -31.60
C ASN A 172 -62.74 -6.95 -30.24
N GLU A 173 -61.64 -7.03 -29.47
CA GLU A 173 -61.41 -6.36 -28.15
C GLU A 173 -59.88 -6.44 -27.86
N SER A 174 -59.08 -5.36 -27.83
CA SER A 174 -58.95 -4.25 -26.87
C SER A 174 -58.57 -4.66 -25.44
N GLY A 175 -57.31 -4.49 -25.06
CA GLY A 175 -56.88 -4.51 -23.65
C GLY A 175 -55.36 -4.60 -23.46
N GLU A 176 -54.79 -3.55 -22.87
CA GLU A 176 -53.36 -3.28 -22.60
C GLU A 176 -52.73 -4.11 -21.44
N PRO A 177 -51.41 -3.96 -21.12
CA PRO A 177 -50.58 -5.03 -20.56
C PRO A 177 -50.63 -5.12 -19.02
N ALA A 178 -50.67 -6.35 -18.50
CA ALA A 178 -50.54 -6.60 -17.07
C ALA A 178 -49.06 -6.69 -16.66
N PHE A 179 -48.55 -5.58 -16.13
CA PHE A 179 -47.38 -5.50 -15.29
C PHE A 179 -47.66 -6.21 -13.96
N CYS A 180 -47.16 -7.43 -13.78
CA CYS A 180 -47.22 -8.13 -12.50
C CYS A 180 -46.18 -7.54 -11.53
N LEU A 181 -46.60 -6.53 -10.77
CA LEU A 181 -46.08 -6.25 -9.44
C LEU A 181 -46.47 -7.40 -8.52
N ILE A 182 -45.50 -8.10 -7.94
CA ILE A 182 -45.71 -8.79 -6.66
C ILE A 182 -45.10 -7.91 -5.58
N ALA A 183 -45.97 -7.10 -4.98
CA ALA A 183 -45.81 -6.63 -3.61
C ALA A 183 -46.40 -7.70 -2.68
N GLY A 184 -45.55 -8.29 -1.84
CA GLY A 184 -45.94 -9.02 -0.65
C GLY A 184 -45.32 -8.31 0.55
N THR A 185 -46.10 -7.47 1.21
CA THR A 185 -45.78 -6.75 2.44
C THR A 185 -46.43 -7.42 3.64
N VAL A 186 -45.64 -7.77 4.65
CA VAL A 186 -45.86 -7.66 6.12
C VAL A 186 -44.66 -8.37 6.77
N ASP A 187 -43.87 -7.85 7.71
CA ASP A 187 -43.86 -6.67 8.56
C ASP A 187 -42.38 -6.32 8.82
N SER A 188 -41.97 -5.07 8.70
CA SER A 188 -40.73 -4.62 9.34
C SER A 188 -40.80 -3.12 9.63
N ALA A 189 -41.48 -2.80 10.73
CA ALA A 189 -41.38 -1.50 11.35
C ALA A 189 -40.10 -1.49 12.23
N CYS A 190 -39.13 -0.71 11.77
CA CYS A 190 -38.26 0.17 12.54
C CYS A 190 -37.54 -0.40 13.79
N HIS A 191 -36.22 -0.61 13.69
CA HIS A 191 -35.23 0.16 14.46
C HIS A 191 -33.80 -0.16 13.95
N LEU A 192 -33.36 0.51 12.88
CA LEU A 192 -31.93 0.58 12.55
C LEU A 192 -31.38 1.82 13.26
N GLN A 193 -30.67 1.60 14.37
CA GLN A 193 -29.75 2.62 14.90
C GLN A 193 -28.58 2.78 13.92
N PRO A 194 -28.00 3.99 13.81
CA PRO A 194 -26.92 4.23 12.88
C PRO A 194 -25.61 3.68 13.44
N GLU A 195 -25.11 2.59 12.84
CA GLU A 195 -23.72 2.10 12.94
C GLU A 195 -22.71 3.11 12.35
N GLU A 196 -23.18 4.26 11.85
CA GLU A 196 -22.39 5.33 11.23
C GLU A 196 -21.62 6.17 12.27
N ASP A 197 -22.03 6.18 13.54
CA ASP A 197 -21.38 6.98 14.58
C ASP A 197 -20.07 6.37 15.09
N HIS A 198 -19.91 5.03 15.04
CA HIS A 198 -18.66 4.40 15.48
C HIS A 198 -17.49 4.74 14.53
N TYR A 199 -17.73 4.66 13.22
CA TYR A 199 -16.70 4.97 12.22
C TYR A 199 -16.35 6.47 12.19
N ARG A 200 -17.33 7.37 12.40
CA ARG A 200 -17.06 8.80 12.52
C ARG A 200 -16.27 9.16 13.78
N LEU A 201 -16.58 8.55 14.92
CA LEU A 201 -15.85 8.78 16.17
C LEU A 201 -14.37 8.32 16.10
N VAL A 202 -14.09 7.28 15.33
CA VAL A 202 -12.72 6.78 15.09
C VAL A 202 -11.94 7.72 14.16
N LEU A 203 -12.62 8.34 13.18
CA LEU A 203 -12.02 9.30 12.26
C LEU A 203 -11.75 10.67 12.91
N ASP A 204 -12.67 11.17 13.73
CA ASP A 204 -12.51 12.45 14.45
C ASP A 204 -11.45 12.40 15.56
N ARG A 205 -11.01 11.20 15.96
CA ARG A 205 -9.94 11.00 16.96
C ARG A 205 -8.53 11.12 16.42
N SER A 206 -8.35 11.20 15.11
CA SER A 206 -7.01 11.15 14.49
C SER A 206 -6.71 12.46 13.80
N ASP A 207 -5.87 13.28 14.42
CA ASP A 207 -5.17 14.36 13.73
C ASP A 207 -4.59 13.79 12.44
N SER A 208 -5.01 14.30 11.28
CA SER A 208 -4.64 13.78 9.96
C SER A 208 -3.13 13.80 9.69
N GLU A 209 -2.36 14.53 10.50
CA GLU A 209 -0.90 14.48 10.52
C GLU A 209 -0.35 13.13 11.02
N ALA A 210 -1.10 12.37 11.82
CA ALA A 210 -0.65 11.11 12.41
C ALA A 210 -0.56 9.96 11.38
N VAL A 211 -1.45 9.91 10.39
CA VAL A 211 -1.45 8.82 9.39
C VAL A 211 -0.28 8.98 8.42
N ALA A 212 -0.06 10.19 7.92
CA ALA A 212 1.06 10.49 7.03
C ALA A 212 2.42 10.46 7.75
N SER A 213 2.49 10.91 9.01
CA SER A 213 3.74 10.84 9.80
C SER A 213 4.10 9.44 10.27
N ASN A 214 3.11 8.54 10.47
CA ASN A 214 3.39 7.15 10.86
C ASN A 214 3.71 6.24 9.66
N TYR A 215 3.26 6.56 8.44
CA TYR A 215 3.58 5.76 7.24
C TYR A 215 5.07 5.72 6.91
N PHE A 216 5.78 6.83 7.15
CA PHE A 216 7.25 6.93 6.96
C PHE A 216 8.06 6.69 8.24
N ARG A 217 7.41 6.42 9.39
CA ARG A 217 8.15 6.03 10.60
C ARG A 217 8.66 4.61 10.42
N SER A 218 9.98 4.47 10.36
CA SER A 218 10.63 3.17 10.60
C SER A 218 10.10 2.62 11.93
N ARG A 219 9.52 1.41 11.92
CA ARG A 219 9.08 0.69 13.15
C ARG A 219 10.21 0.55 14.18
N ARG A 220 11.45 0.78 13.77
CA ARG A 220 12.67 0.69 14.58
C ARG A 220 13.35 2.03 14.86
N ALA A 221 12.70 3.16 14.59
CA ALA A 221 13.27 4.48 14.88
C ALA A 221 13.71 4.63 16.36
N SER A 222 13.07 3.91 17.28
CA SER A 222 13.43 3.86 18.71
C SER A 222 14.46 2.78 19.10
N GLN A 223 14.81 1.84 18.20
CA GLN A 223 15.73 0.71 18.48
C GLN A 223 17.13 0.89 17.85
N ILE A 224 17.36 2.05 17.21
CA ILE A 224 18.61 2.38 16.50
C ILE A 224 19.50 3.35 17.32
N LEU A 225 19.07 3.78 18.51
CA LEU A 225 19.86 4.64 19.41
C LEU A 225 20.68 3.81 20.41
#